data_AF-A0A497TSR6-F1
#
_entry.id   AF-A0A497TSR6-F1
#
_cell.length_a   1.000
_cell.length_b   1.000
_cell.length_c   1.000
_cell.angle_alpha   90.00
_cell.angle_beta   90.00
_cell.angle_gamma   90.00
#
_symmetry.space_group_name_H-M   'P 1'
#
loop_
_entity.id
_entity.type
_entity.pdbx_description
1 polymer ?
#
loop_
_entity_poly.entity_id
_entity_poly.type
_entity_poly.pdbx_seq_one_letter_code
_entity_poly.pdbx_strand_id
1 'polypeptide(L)'
;MATTSLSLGEHWEVFVKNEVSSGRYGSASEVVRDALRHMEEYNSKMEALRAHLAEGEQQALRGEFVADYSVDSLLKELDQEE
;
A
#
# COMPACT_ATOMS: atom_id res chain seq x y z
N MET A 1 -18.40 13.30 13.20
CA MET A 1 -18.18 12.82 11.83
C MET A 1 -18.70 13.89 10.88
N ALA A 2 -17.87 14.38 9.96
CA ALA A 2 -18.35 15.27 8.90
C ALA A 2 -18.96 14.41 7.77
N THR A 3 -20.14 14.78 7.29
CA THR A 3 -20.81 14.09 6.19
C THR A 3 -20.43 14.78 4.88
N THR A 4 -19.92 14.03 3.92
CA THR A 4 -19.61 14.52 2.57
C THR A 4 -20.56 13.88 1.59
N SER A 5 -21.23 14.68 0.75
CA SER A 5 -22.08 14.19 -0.33
C SER A 5 -21.23 14.06 -1.60
N LEU A 6 -21.26 12.89 -2.23
CA LEU A 6 -20.53 12.59 -3.46
C LEU A 6 -21.49 12.00 -4.49
N SER A 7 -21.33 12.39 -5.75
CA SER A 7 -22.00 11.74 -6.88
C SER A 7 -21.07 10.72 -7.50
N LEU A 8 -21.56 9.50 -7.66
CA LEU A 8 -20.80 8.38 -8.24
C LEU A 8 -21.35 8.06 -9.63
N GLY A 9 -20.51 7.48 -10.48
CA GLY A 9 -20.98 6.92 -11.74
C GLY A 9 -21.77 5.63 -11.51
N GLU A 10 -22.66 5.29 -12.46
CA GLU A 10 -23.57 4.13 -12.39
C GLU A 10 -22.88 2.83 -11.97
N HIS A 11 -21.70 2.54 -12.53
CA HIS A 11 -20.89 1.38 -12.16
C HIS A 11 -20.64 1.27 -10.65
N TRP A 12 -20.26 2.39 -10.02
CA TRP A 12 -19.91 2.42 -8.60
C TRP A 12 -21.15 2.39 -7.72
N GLU A 13 -22.26 2.97 -8.16
CA GLU A 13 -23.54 2.85 -7.45
C GLU A 13 -24.01 1.39 -7.39
N VAL A 14 -23.93 0.67 -8.52
CA VAL A 14 -24.26 -0.76 -8.58
C VAL A 14 -23.31 -1.57 -7.70
N PHE A 15 -22.01 -1.30 -7.77
CA PHE A 15 -21.02 -1.97 -6.92
C PHE A 15 -21.33 -1.79 -5.43
N VAL A 16 -21.50 -0.54 -4.97
CA VAL A 16 -21.78 -0.24 -3.56
C VAL A 16 -23.10 -0.89 -3.12
N LYS A 17 -24.13 -0.85 -3.96
CA LYS A 17 -25.40 -1.51 -3.68
C LYS A 17 -25.24 -3.02 -3.52
N ASN A 18 -24.48 -3.67 -4.39
CA ASN A 18 -24.23 -5.10 -4.33
C ASN A 18 -23.48 -5.48 -3.05
N GLU A 19 -22.43 -4.74 -2.70
CA GLU A 19 -21.65 -4.95 -1.48
C GLU A 19 -22.49 -4.82 -0.20
N VAL A 20 -23.36 -3.81 -0.13
CA VAL A 20 -24.29 -3.67 1.00
C VAL A 20 -25.35 -4.79 0.99
N SER A 21 -25.93 -5.11 -0.17
CA SER A 21 -26.94 -6.16 -0.28
C SER A 21 -26.41 -7.57 0.04
N SER A 22 -25.11 -7.79 -0.16
CA SER A 22 -24.43 -9.03 0.20
C SER A 22 -24.30 -9.23 1.71
N GLY A 23 -24.50 -8.17 2.49
CA GLY A 23 -24.30 -8.17 3.95
C GLY A 23 -22.85 -7.95 4.37
N ARG A 24 -21.90 -7.77 3.44
CA ARG A 24 -20.49 -7.49 3.78
C ARG A 24 -20.32 -6.16 4.50
N TYR A 25 -21.11 -5.16 4.14
CA TYR A 25 -21.12 -3.83 4.75
C TYR A 25 -22.53 -3.40 5.14
N GLY A 26 -22.67 -2.65 6.23
CA GLY A 26 -23.95 -2.13 6.72
C GLY A 26 -24.41 -0.84 6.04
N SER A 27 -23.53 -0.14 5.32
CA SER A 27 -23.90 1.08 4.58
C SER A 27 -22.93 1.42 3.45
N ALA A 28 -23.38 2.24 2.51
CA ALA A 28 -22.52 2.82 1.47
C ALA A 28 -21.31 3.57 2.06
N SER A 29 -21.51 4.30 3.17
CA SER A 29 -20.44 5.02 3.87
C SER A 29 -19.36 4.09 4.42
N GLU A 30 -19.70 2.85 4.79
CA GLU A 30 -18.70 1.85 5.20
C GLU A 30 -17.89 1.33 4.02
N VAL A 31 -18.55 1.02 2.90
CA VAL A 31 -17.86 0.61 1.65
C VAL A 31 -16.85 1.68 1.24
N VAL A 32 -17.27 2.94 1.20
CA VAL A 32 -16.42 4.06 0.80
C VAL A 32 -15.25 4.25 1.77
N ARG A 33 -15.48 4.16 3.09
CA ARG A 33 -14.39 4.28 4.08
C ARG A 33 -13.37 3.17 3.94
N ASP A 34 -13.81 1.93 3.73
CA ASP A 34 -12.92 0.79 3.56
C ASP A 34 -12.08 0.92 2.27
N ALA A 35 -12.71 1.34 1.17
CA ALA A 35 -12.01 1.64 -0.08
C ALA A 35 -10.97 2.76 0.08
N LEU A 36 -11.31 3.85 0.78
CA LEU A 36 -10.39 4.96 1.04
C LEU A 36 -9.21 4.52 1.92
N ARG A 37 -9.43 3.66 2.92
CA ARG A 37 -8.35 3.11 3.74
C ARG A 37 -7.38 2.29 2.91
N HIS A 38 -7.88 1.40 2.05
CA HIS A 38 -7.04 0.62 1.15
C HIS A 38 -6.25 1.52 0.19
N MET A 39 -6.87 2.59 -0.31
CA MET A 39 -6.18 3.56 -1.17
C MET A 39 -5.08 4.32 -0.44
N GLU A 40 -5.33 4.74 0.81
CA GLU A 40 -4.33 5.40 1.67
C GLU A 40 -3.14 4.48 1.93
N GLU A 41 -3.38 3.23 2.34
CA GLU A 41 -2.32 2.24 2.58
C GLU A 41 -1.50 1.96 1.32
N TYR A 42 -2.16 1.80 0.17
CA TYR A 42 -1.51 1.58 -1.11
C TYR A 42 -0.62 2.78 -1.49
N ASN A 43 -1.14 4.00 -1.36
CA ASN A 43 -0.41 5.21 -1.67
C ASN A 43 0.82 5.38 -0.75
N SER A 44 0.67 5.12 0.55
CA SER A 44 1.77 5.18 1.51
C SER A 44 2.88 4.18 1.16
N LYS A 45 2.53 2.93 0.86
CA LYS A 45 3.51 1.91 0.43
C LYS A 45 4.21 2.29 -0.87
N MET A 46 3.46 2.85 -1.83
CA MET A 46 4.01 3.29 -3.11
C MET A 46 4.96 4.48 -2.96
N GLU A 47 4.64 5.41 -2.07
CA GLU A 47 5.50 6.55 -1.75
C GLU A 47 6.81 6.09 -1.09
N ALA A 48 6.73 5.20 -0.10
CA ALA A 48 7.91 4.62 0.53
C ALA A 48 8.80 3.87 -0.49
N LEU A 49 8.19 3.06 -1.35
CA LEU A 49 8.93 2.35 -2.41
C LEU A 49 9.65 3.33 -3.35
N ARG A 50 8.98 4.39 -3.80
CA ARG A 50 9.59 5.41 -4.66
C ARG A 50 10.74 6.12 -3.97
N ALA A 51 10.59 6.44 -2.68
CA ALA A 51 11.64 7.08 -1.90
C ALA A 51 12.90 6.19 -1.80
N HIS A 52 12.74 4.91 -1.46
CA HIS A 52 13.86 3.98 -1.36
C HIS A 52 14.51 3.67 -2.71
N LEU A 53 13.74 3.60 -3.79
CA LEU A 53 14.30 3.43 -5.13
C LEU A 53 15.12 4.66 -5.56
N ALA A 54 14.62 5.87 -5.29
CA ALA A 54 15.36 7.10 -5.58
C ALA A 54 16.65 7.20 -4.77
N GLU A 55 16.63 6.79 -3.50
CA GLU A 55 17.82 6.71 -2.67
C GLU A 55 18.85 5.73 -3.25
N GLY A 56 18.42 4.51 -3.59
CA GLY A 56 19.28 3.48 -4.20
C GLY A 56 19.84 3.91 -5.55
N GLU A 57 19.06 4.59 -6.39
CA GLU A 57 19.53 5.17 -7.65
C GLU A 57 20.66 6.19 -7.41
N GLN A 58 20.50 7.08 -6.43
CA GLN A 58 21.54 8.05 -6.10
C GLN A 58 22.81 7.41 -5.54
N GLN A 59 22.69 6.36 -4.71
CA GLN A 59 23.83 5.57 -4.23
C GLN A 59 24.57 4.91 -5.41
N ALA A 60 23.83 4.26 -6.30
CA ALA A 60 24.39 3.61 -7.49
C ALA A 60 25.14 4.59 -8.41
N LEU A 61 24.59 5.80 -8.62
CA LEU A 61 25.27 6.86 -9.39
C LEU A 61 26.58 7.33 -8.75
N ARG A 62 26.70 7.26 -7.42
CA ARG A 62 27.94 7.53 -6.68
C ARG A 62 28.88 6.33 -6.60
N GLY A 63 28.48 5.18 -7.13
CA GLY A 63 29.24 3.93 -7.02
C GLY A 63 29.16 3.27 -5.64
N GLU A 64 28.19 3.68 -4.81
CA GLU A 64 27.95 3.10 -3.48
C GLU A 64 27.13 1.82 -3.64
N PHE A 65 27.80 0.68 -3.56
CA PHE A 65 27.19 -0.64 -3.57
C PHE A 65 27.61 -1.44 -2.34
N VAL A 66 26.77 -2.38 -1.93
CA VAL A 66 27.13 -3.37 -0.92
C VAL A 66 28.19 -4.29 -1.53
N ALA A 67 29.43 -4.17 -1.04
CA ALA A 67 30.51 -5.08 -1.40
C ALA A 67 30.25 -6.46 -0.75
N ASP A 68 30.71 -7.52 -1.41
CA ASP A 68 30.70 -8.89 -0.88
C ASP A 68 29.31 -9.41 -0.46
N TYR A 69 28.24 -8.92 -1.10
CA TYR A 69 26.89 -9.41 -0.87
C TYR A 69 26.74 -10.87 -1.32
N SER A 70 26.39 -11.74 -0.38
CA SER A 70 25.97 -13.11 -0.68
C SER A 70 24.74 -13.48 0.15
N VAL A 71 23.85 -14.28 -0.44
CA VAL A 71 22.68 -14.79 0.29
C VAL A 71 23.14 -15.66 1.47
N ASP A 72 24.21 -16.43 1.30
CA ASP A 72 24.77 -17.28 2.35
C ASP A 72 25.34 -16.49 3.53
N SER A 73 25.94 -15.33 3.30
CA SER A 73 26.44 -14.46 4.38
C SER A 73 25.29 -13.78 5.13
N LEU A 74 24.25 -13.35 4.40
CA LEU A 74 23.05 -12.76 5.01
C LEU A 74 22.33 -13.76 5.92
N LEU A 75 22.16 -15.01 5.46
CA LEU A 75 21.52 -16.06 6.26
C LEU A 75 22.32 -16.39 7.52
N LYS A 76 23.66 -16.44 7.42
CA LYS A 76 24.53 -16.67 8.58
C LYS A 76 24.48 -15.55 9.61
N GLU A 77 24.27 -14.31 9.19
CA GLU A 77 24.13 -13.16 10.09
C GLU A 77 22.80 -13.21 10.85
N LEU A 78 21.70 -13.53 10.15
CA LEU A 78 20.37 -13.68 10.78
C LEU A 78 20.31 -14.85 11.78
N ASP A 79 21.00 -15.96 11.48
CA ASP A 79 21.11 -17.11 12.40
C ASP A 79 22.03 -16.83 13.61
N GLN A 80 22.83 -15.75 13.57
CA GLN A 80 23.72 -15.34 14.67
C GLN A 80 23.08 -14.29 15.60
N GLU A 81 21.91 -13.75 15.26
CA GLU A 81 21.16 -12.79 16.10
C GLU A 81 20.22 -13.45 17.14
N GLU A 82 20.33 -14.76 17.40
CA GLU A 82 19.75 -15.44 18.59
C GLU A 82 20.76 -15.57 19.75
#